data_AF-A0A958KGF4-F1
#
_entry.id   AF-A0A958KGF4-F1
#
_cell.length_a   1.000
_cell.length_b   1.000
_cell.length_c   1.000
_cell.angle_alpha   90.00
_cell.angle_beta   90.00
_cell.angle_gamma   90.00
#
_symmetry.space_group_name_H-M   'P 1'
#
loop_
_entity.id
_entity.type
_entity.pdbx_description
1 polymer ?
#
loop_
_entity_poly.entity_id
_entity_poly.type
_entity_poly.pdbx_seq_one_letter_code
_entity_poly.pdbx_strand_id
1 'polypeptide(L)'
;MIRKSKWWFLAGLIAALDIFSSAAQAQHQARQCDPQTIVGRWRYYKFVYEDRVHPPLSPNLVMEYEFYPNGTNRLHWTRTGEHSYCERRGMYIYRDCFLMDKITWINQKQNTRECASDPDMKVGRETITELDFQEGDLVLHLQLGDKPFQYIWQRMPEE
;
A
#
# COMPACT_ATOMS: atom_id res chain seq x y z
N MET A 1 -50.61 -19.53 65.92
CA MET A 1 -49.64 -19.81 67.00
C MET A 1 -48.56 -20.75 66.42
N ILE A 2 -47.28 -20.34 66.47
CA ILE A 2 -46.01 -21.11 66.39
C ILE A 2 -45.70 -21.81 65.04
N ARG A 3 -44.83 -21.26 64.16
CA ARG A 3 -43.34 -21.22 64.09
C ARG A 3 -42.64 -22.57 63.78
N LYS A 4 -41.87 -22.57 62.69
CA LYS A 4 -40.44 -23.01 62.53
C LYS A 4 -40.06 -22.79 61.03
N SER A 5 -39.33 -21.76 60.61
CA SER A 5 -37.91 -21.35 60.77
C SER A 5 -36.90 -21.99 59.81
N LYS A 6 -36.41 -21.14 58.89
CA LYS A 6 -35.07 -21.00 58.26
C LYS A 6 -34.45 -22.17 57.51
N TRP A 7 -34.11 -21.96 56.23
CA TRP A 7 -32.79 -22.25 55.65
C TRP A 7 -32.46 -21.17 54.59
N TRP A 8 -31.18 -20.76 54.57
CA TRP A 8 -30.58 -19.67 53.79
C TRP A 8 -30.33 -20.06 52.34
N PHE A 9 -30.29 -19.10 51.41
CA PHE A 9 -29.20 -18.96 50.43
C PHE A 9 -29.15 -17.53 49.88
N LEU A 10 -27.99 -16.90 50.05
CA LEU A 10 -27.52 -15.72 49.33
C LEU A 10 -27.08 -16.13 47.92
N ALA A 11 -26.98 -15.13 47.05
CA ALA A 11 -26.15 -15.01 45.83
C ALA A 11 -26.89 -15.05 44.48
N GLY A 12 -26.47 -14.14 43.59
CA GLY A 12 -26.80 -14.15 42.17
C GLY A 12 -27.14 -12.76 41.63
N LEU A 13 -26.22 -11.80 41.72
CA LEU A 13 -25.37 -11.33 40.60
C LEU A 13 -26.10 -10.53 39.50
N ILE A 14 -25.64 -9.29 39.42
CA ILE A 14 -25.80 -8.30 38.35
C ILE A 14 -25.41 -8.95 37.00
N ALA A 15 -26.31 -8.98 36.03
CA ALA A 15 -25.94 -9.14 34.62
C ALA A 15 -25.81 -7.74 34.01
N ALA A 16 -24.60 -7.21 34.07
CA ALA A 16 -24.20 -6.00 33.38
C ALA A 16 -23.95 -6.33 31.90
N LEU A 17 -24.52 -5.50 31.02
CA LEU A 17 -23.99 -5.08 29.72
C LEU A 17 -22.88 -5.93 29.10
N ASP A 18 -23.25 -6.87 28.22
CA ASP A 18 -22.36 -7.31 27.14
C ASP A 18 -22.64 -6.45 25.88
N ILE A 19 -22.22 -5.18 25.94
CA ILE A 19 -22.06 -4.32 24.75
C ILE A 19 -20.58 -4.03 24.58
N PHE A 20 -19.75 -5.06 24.46
CA PHE A 20 -18.36 -4.90 24.02
C PHE A 20 -17.92 -6.11 23.20
N SER A 21 -18.47 -6.26 22.00
CA SER A 21 -17.89 -7.17 21.01
C SER A 21 -18.19 -6.73 19.59
N SER A 22 -17.91 -5.46 19.25
CA SER A 22 -18.11 -4.96 17.88
C SER A 22 -16.95 -4.13 17.31
N ALA A 23 -15.94 -3.74 18.09
CA ALA A 23 -14.86 -2.89 17.57
C ALA A 23 -13.67 -3.69 16.99
N ALA A 24 -13.32 -4.84 17.57
CA ALA A 24 -12.16 -5.63 17.14
C ALA A 24 -12.43 -6.52 15.92
N GLN A 25 -13.70 -6.81 15.61
CA GLN A 25 -14.10 -7.65 14.48
C GLN A 25 -14.29 -6.86 13.17
N ALA A 26 -14.20 -5.52 13.21
CA ALA A 26 -14.32 -4.66 12.04
C ALA A 26 -13.02 -4.51 11.23
N GLN A 27 -11.86 -4.92 11.77
CA GLN A 27 -10.54 -4.67 11.14
C GLN A 27 -9.99 -5.85 10.31
N HIS A 28 -10.74 -6.94 10.19
CA HIS A 28 -10.40 -8.08 9.33
C HIS A 28 -11.44 -8.26 8.21
N GLN A 29 -11.84 -7.17 7.55
CA GLN A 29 -12.29 -7.32 6.17
C GLN A 29 -11.10 -7.89 5.41
N ALA A 30 -11.21 -9.14 4.97
CA ALA A 30 -10.16 -9.82 4.22
C ALA A 30 -9.73 -8.89 3.07
N ARG A 31 -8.48 -8.40 3.12
CA ARG A 31 -7.91 -7.58 2.05
C ARG A 31 -8.08 -8.35 0.75
N GLN A 32 -8.99 -7.89 -0.10
CA GLN A 32 -9.29 -8.56 -1.36
C GLN A 32 -8.22 -8.13 -2.37
N CYS A 33 -7.20 -8.95 -2.51
CA CYS A 33 -6.05 -8.70 -3.36
C CYS A 33 -6.22 -9.46 -4.67
N ASP A 34 -7.00 -8.88 -5.58
CA ASP A 34 -7.24 -9.40 -6.91
C ASP A 34 -6.10 -8.99 -7.87
N PRO A 35 -5.39 -9.95 -8.49
CA PRO A 35 -4.35 -9.69 -9.49
C PRO A 35 -4.79 -8.80 -10.65
N GLN A 36 -6.08 -8.77 -11.00
CA GLN A 36 -6.57 -7.92 -12.09
C GLN A 36 -6.69 -6.45 -11.68
N THR A 37 -6.77 -6.15 -10.38
CA THR A 37 -6.99 -4.77 -9.89
C THR A 37 -5.75 -3.89 -10.08
N ILE A 38 -4.54 -4.47 -10.04
CA ILE A 38 -3.29 -3.71 -10.21
C ILE A 38 -3.05 -3.25 -11.65
N VAL A 39 -3.61 -3.96 -12.63
CA VAL A 39 -3.43 -3.66 -14.06
C VAL A 39 -3.95 -2.27 -14.38
N GLY A 40 -3.13 -1.47 -15.06
CA GLY A 40 -3.44 -0.10 -15.45
C GLY A 40 -2.30 0.88 -15.14
N ARG A 41 -2.59 2.16 -15.36
CA ARG A 41 -1.68 3.28 -15.10
C ARG A 41 -2.00 3.95 -13.78
N TRP A 42 -0.97 4.26 -13.02
CA TRP A 42 -1.06 4.85 -11.70
C TRP A 42 -0.11 6.04 -11.60
N ARG A 43 -0.54 7.13 -10.96
CA ARG A 43 0.28 8.32 -10.73
C ARG A 43 0.53 8.51 -9.25
N TYR A 44 1.79 8.63 -8.88
CA TYR A 44 2.16 8.99 -7.51
C TYR A 44 1.69 10.40 -7.18
N TYR A 45 1.05 10.60 -6.03
CA TYR A 45 0.52 11.92 -5.68
C TYR A 45 0.59 12.29 -4.20
N LYS A 46 0.82 11.36 -3.28
CA LYS A 46 1.02 11.65 -1.85
C LYS A 46 1.71 10.49 -1.15
N PHE A 47 2.19 10.74 0.07
CA PHE A 47 2.70 9.69 0.95
C PHE A 47 2.13 9.83 2.36
N VAL A 48 2.14 8.73 3.12
CA VAL A 48 1.83 8.73 4.55
C VAL A 48 3.10 8.38 5.32
N TYR A 49 3.41 9.20 6.33
CA TYR A 49 4.53 8.97 7.23
C TYR A 49 4.15 9.48 8.62
N GLU A 50 4.47 8.71 9.66
CA GLU A 50 4.09 9.03 11.05
C GLU A 50 2.59 9.36 11.19
N ASP A 51 1.75 8.56 10.54
CA ASP A 51 0.28 8.67 10.51
C ASP A 51 -0.25 10.00 9.94
N ARG A 52 0.58 10.74 9.20
CA ARG A 52 0.21 11.99 8.55
C ARG A 52 0.32 11.87 7.04
N VAL A 53 -0.65 12.46 6.36
CA VAL A 53 -0.64 12.60 4.90
C VAL A 53 0.25 13.78 4.52
N HIS A 54 1.15 13.55 3.58
CA HIS A 54 2.06 14.55 3.04
C HIS A 54 1.92 14.65 1.52
N PRO A 55 2.02 15.86 0.94
CA PRO A 55 2.15 16.01 -0.51
C PRO A 55 3.49 15.39 -0.99
N PRO A 56 3.69 15.21 -2.30
CA PRO A 56 4.97 14.77 -2.83
C PRO A 56 6.11 15.67 -2.33
N LEU A 57 7.23 15.07 -1.93
CA LEU A 57 8.42 15.82 -1.46
C LEU A 57 8.90 16.85 -2.48
N SER A 58 8.65 16.59 -3.76
CA SER A 58 8.87 17.55 -4.82
C SER A 58 7.57 17.78 -5.59
N PRO A 59 7.01 18.99 -5.59
CA PRO A 59 5.73 19.28 -6.24
C PRO A 59 5.81 19.18 -7.77
N ASN A 60 7.01 19.27 -8.35
CA ASN A 60 7.20 19.18 -9.79
C ASN A 60 7.41 17.75 -10.27
N LEU A 61 7.55 16.77 -9.37
CA LEU A 61 7.76 15.36 -9.72
C LEU A 61 6.48 14.77 -10.30
N VAL A 62 6.57 14.24 -11.51
CA VAL A 62 5.52 13.45 -12.16
C VAL A 62 6.05 12.04 -12.28
N MET A 63 5.45 11.10 -11.56
CA MET A 63 5.86 9.69 -11.54
C MET A 63 4.65 8.81 -11.86
N GLU A 64 4.81 7.97 -12.87
CA GLU A 64 3.79 7.08 -13.42
C GLU A 64 4.27 5.65 -13.37
N TYR A 65 3.44 4.77 -12.82
CA TYR A 65 3.66 3.33 -12.75
C TYR A 65 2.56 2.62 -13.52
N GLU A 66 2.96 1.89 -14.55
CA GLU A 66 2.06 1.13 -15.40
C GLU A 66 2.30 -0.37 -15.24
N PHE A 67 1.22 -1.11 -14.96
CA PHE A 67 1.22 -2.57 -14.86
C PHE A 67 0.44 -3.16 -16.03
N TYR A 68 1.11 -3.95 -16.85
CA TYR A 68 0.52 -4.58 -18.03
C TYR A 68 -0.07 -5.97 -17.67
N PRO A 69 -1.12 -6.44 -18.38
CA PRO A 69 -1.73 -7.75 -18.14
C PRO A 69 -0.78 -8.95 -18.35
N ASN A 70 0.30 -8.77 -19.10
CA ASN A 70 1.29 -9.81 -19.40
C ASN A 70 2.34 -9.99 -18.29
N GLY A 71 2.18 -9.33 -17.13
CA GLY A 71 3.12 -9.42 -16.02
C GLY A 71 4.38 -8.57 -16.20
N THR A 72 4.41 -7.61 -17.11
CA THR A 72 5.47 -6.59 -17.18
C THR A 72 4.99 -5.26 -16.64
N ASN A 73 5.93 -4.40 -16.26
CA ASN A 73 5.61 -3.05 -15.80
C ASN A 73 6.58 -2.01 -16.36
N ARG A 74 6.19 -0.75 -16.21
CA ARG A 74 6.99 0.43 -16.54
C ARG A 74 6.85 1.45 -15.42
N LEU A 75 7.96 1.89 -14.86
CA LEU A 75 8.00 3.05 -13.98
C LEU A 75 8.76 4.16 -14.70
N HIS A 76 8.12 5.31 -14.82
CA HIS A 76 8.65 6.49 -15.49
C HIS A 76 8.43 7.72 -14.61
N TRP A 77 9.46 8.55 -14.46
CA TRP A 77 9.28 9.84 -13.79
C TRP A 77 10.10 10.96 -14.41
N THR A 78 9.55 12.15 -14.33
CA THR A 78 10.13 13.39 -14.82
C THR A 78 9.84 14.52 -13.82
N ARG A 79 10.42 15.70 -14.07
CA ARG A 79 10.15 16.91 -13.32
C ARG A 79 9.60 17.96 -14.29
N THR A 80 8.49 18.59 -13.91
CA THR A 80 7.85 19.61 -14.75
C THR A 80 8.84 20.74 -15.04
N GLY A 81 9.00 21.07 -16.33
CA GLY A 81 9.96 22.07 -16.81
C GLY A 81 11.36 21.53 -17.11
N GLU A 82 11.63 20.26 -16.83
CA GLU A 82 12.88 19.58 -17.17
C GLU A 82 12.70 18.69 -18.41
N HIS A 83 13.77 18.54 -19.19
CA HIS A 83 13.82 17.62 -20.33
C HIS A 83 14.33 16.22 -19.92
N SER A 84 14.66 16.06 -18.64
CA SER A 84 15.19 14.84 -18.04
C SER A 84 14.08 13.95 -17.51
N TYR A 85 14.32 12.65 -17.59
CA TYR A 85 13.48 11.65 -16.97
C TYR A 85 14.29 10.41 -16.59
N CYS A 86 13.66 9.56 -15.78
CA CYS A 86 14.15 8.22 -15.50
C CYS A 86 13.05 7.23 -15.89
N GLU A 87 13.47 6.13 -16.51
CA GLU A 87 12.59 5.04 -16.91
C GLU A 87 13.24 3.69 -16.64
N ARG A 88 12.44 2.78 -16.09
CA ARG A 88 12.75 1.35 -15.98
C ARG A 88 11.56 0.49 -16.39
N ARG A 89 11.87 -0.76 -16.71
CA ARG A 89 10.89 -1.83 -16.94
C ARG A 89 11.24 -3.03 -16.10
N GLY A 90 10.21 -3.77 -15.73
CA GLY A 90 10.33 -4.95 -14.91
C GLY A 90 9.34 -6.04 -15.28
N MET A 91 9.52 -7.18 -14.64
CA MET A 91 8.52 -8.24 -14.54
C MET A 91 7.94 -8.21 -13.14
N TYR A 92 6.64 -8.37 -13.02
CA TYR A 92 5.97 -8.38 -11.73
C TYR A 92 5.01 -9.56 -11.56
N ILE A 93 4.81 -9.91 -10.30
CA ILE A 93 3.74 -10.80 -9.85
C ILE A 93 3.05 -10.08 -8.70
N TYR A 94 1.72 -9.96 -8.76
CA TYR A 94 0.91 -9.51 -7.64
C TYR A 94 0.06 -10.68 -7.14
N ARG A 95 0.30 -11.11 -5.90
CA ARG A 95 -0.38 -12.24 -5.28
C ARG A 95 -0.40 -12.05 -3.77
N ASP A 96 -1.48 -12.44 -3.11
CA ASP A 96 -1.61 -12.42 -1.65
C ASP A 96 -1.28 -11.04 -1.03
N CYS A 97 -1.64 -9.97 -1.74
CA CYS A 97 -1.33 -8.58 -1.37
C CYS A 97 0.16 -8.21 -1.39
N PHE A 98 1.01 -8.99 -2.07
CA PHE A 98 2.43 -8.66 -2.26
C PHE A 98 2.74 -8.46 -3.73
N LEU A 99 3.37 -7.33 -4.03
CA LEU A 99 4.01 -7.04 -5.30
C LEU A 99 5.45 -7.56 -5.26
N MET A 100 5.72 -8.59 -6.05
CA MET A 100 7.07 -9.05 -6.35
C MET A 100 7.49 -8.40 -7.67
N ASP A 101 8.49 -7.52 -7.65
CA ASP A 101 8.95 -6.80 -8.85
C ASP A 101 10.44 -7.07 -9.11
N LYS A 102 10.78 -7.38 -10.36
CA LYS A 102 12.15 -7.58 -10.84
C LYS A 102 12.45 -6.62 -11.97
N ILE A 103 13.42 -5.75 -11.76
CA ILE A 103 13.88 -4.80 -12.78
C ILE A 103 14.66 -5.56 -13.84
N THR A 104 14.16 -5.58 -15.09
CA THR A 104 14.79 -6.29 -16.21
C THR A 104 15.48 -5.35 -17.18
N TRP A 105 15.13 -4.07 -17.18
CA TRP A 105 15.69 -3.08 -18.10
C TRP A 105 15.62 -1.67 -17.54
N ILE A 106 16.61 -0.84 -17.90
CA ILE A 106 16.66 0.60 -17.65
C ILE A 106 16.99 1.32 -18.95
N ASN A 107 16.46 2.53 -19.15
CA ASN A 107 16.75 3.33 -20.34
C ASN A 107 18.14 3.98 -20.27
N GLN A 108 19.20 3.21 -20.52
CA GLN A 108 20.59 3.68 -20.40
C GLN A 108 20.94 4.87 -21.31
N LYS A 109 20.18 5.10 -22.40
CA LYS A 109 20.47 6.15 -23.38
C LYS A 109 19.86 7.49 -23.00
N GLN A 110 18.67 7.48 -22.40
CA GLN A 110 17.89 8.70 -22.14
C GLN A 110 17.74 9.01 -20.66
N ASN A 111 17.95 8.03 -19.76
CA ASN A 111 17.99 8.30 -18.33
C ASN A 111 19.13 9.27 -18.02
N THR A 112 18.86 10.25 -17.17
CA THR A 112 19.93 11.09 -16.64
C THR A 112 20.87 10.28 -15.77
N ARG A 113 22.10 10.79 -15.63
CA ARG A 113 23.12 10.16 -14.77
C ARG A 113 22.65 10.03 -13.32
N GLU A 114 21.81 10.95 -12.86
CA GLU A 114 21.24 10.96 -11.51
C GLU A 114 20.36 9.74 -11.25
N CYS A 115 19.67 9.21 -12.27
CA CYS A 115 18.84 8.01 -12.15
C CYS A 115 19.67 6.81 -11.69
N ALA A 116 20.97 6.73 -12.01
CA ALA A 116 21.81 5.60 -11.61
C ALA A 116 22.06 5.49 -10.10
N SER A 117 21.83 6.58 -9.36
CA SER A 117 21.93 6.59 -7.89
C SER A 117 20.68 6.04 -7.21
N ASP A 118 19.57 5.98 -7.92
CA ASP A 118 18.30 5.50 -7.41
C ASP A 118 18.34 3.96 -7.23
N PRO A 119 18.04 3.43 -6.03
CA PRO A 119 17.92 2.00 -5.81
C PRO A 119 16.96 1.31 -6.76
N ASP A 120 15.86 1.96 -7.17
CA ASP A 120 14.84 1.43 -8.08
C ASP A 120 15.24 1.53 -9.57
N MET A 121 16.50 1.88 -9.84
CA MET A 121 17.10 1.94 -11.18
C MET A 121 18.25 0.95 -11.36
N LYS A 122 18.20 -0.19 -10.65
CA LYS A 122 19.22 -1.24 -10.73
C LYS A 122 18.68 -2.49 -11.40
N VAL A 123 19.17 -2.79 -12.61
CA VAL A 123 18.85 -4.04 -13.32
C VAL A 123 19.19 -5.24 -12.45
N GLY A 124 18.28 -6.21 -12.40
CA GLY A 124 18.40 -7.41 -11.58
C GLY A 124 17.95 -7.24 -10.13
N ARG A 125 17.64 -6.01 -9.68
CA ARG A 125 17.04 -5.80 -8.35
C ARG A 125 15.66 -6.44 -8.31
N GLU A 126 15.43 -7.19 -7.24
CA GLU A 126 14.16 -7.81 -6.90
C GLU A 126 13.65 -7.18 -5.60
N THR A 127 12.35 -6.89 -5.55
CA THR A 127 11.68 -6.33 -4.38
C THR A 127 10.40 -7.10 -4.10
N ILE A 128 10.06 -7.21 -2.81
CA ILE A 128 8.77 -7.70 -2.35
C ILE A 128 8.18 -6.59 -1.50
N THR A 129 7.04 -6.06 -1.92
CA THR A 129 6.39 -4.92 -1.28
C THR A 129 4.94 -5.28 -1.02
N GLU A 130 4.48 -5.10 0.22
CA GLU A 130 3.07 -5.23 0.51
C GLU A 130 2.31 -4.12 -0.22
N LEU A 131 1.22 -4.49 -0.89
CA LEU A 131 0.42 -3.64 -1.74
C LEU A 131 -1.06 -3.98 -1.53
N ASP A 132 -1.84 -2.98 -1.14
CA ASP A 132 -3.30 -3.05 -1.12
C ASP A 132 -3.94 -1.86 -1.85
N PHE A 133 -5.27 -1.91 -1.93
CA PHE A 133 -6.08 -0.86 -2.53
C PHE A 133 -6.97 -0.23 -1.47
N GLN A 134 -6.95 1.09 -1.38
CA GLN A 134 -7.71 1.86 -0.39
C GLN A 134 -8.45 2.96 -1.12
N GLU A 135 -9.80 2.93 -1.08
CA GLU A 135 -10.65 3.95 -1.74
C GLU A 135 -10.37 4.11 -3.25
N GLY A 136 -9.86 3.06 -3.91
CA GLY A 136 -9.50 3.07 -5.33
C GLY A 136 -8.06 3.51 -5.63
N ASP A 137 -7.31 3.94 -4.62
CA ASP A 137 -5.87 4.19 -4.73
C ASP A 137 -5.06 2.91 -4.52
N LEU A 138 -3.92 2.81 -5.20
CA LEU A 138 -2.91 1.79 -4.94
C LEU A 138 -1.98 2.29 -3.84
N VAL A 139 -1.78 1.46 -2.81
CA VAL A 139 -0.97 1.78 -1.63
C VAL A 139 0.19 0.80 -1.54
N LEU A 140 1.42 1.31 -1.66
CA LEU A 140 2.64 0.54 -1.40
C LEU A 140 3.06 0.76 0.06
N HIS A 141 3.15 -0.32 0.83
CA HIS A 141 3.61 -0.30 2.21
C HIS A 141 5.11 -0.57 2.25
N LEU A 142 5.86 0.47 2.59
CA LEU A 142 7.32 0.51 2.62
C LEU A 142 7.80 0.75 4.06
N GLN A 143 9.11 0.66 4.27
CA GLN A 143 9.76 0.98 5.54
C GLN A 143 10.80 2.08 5.34
N LEU A 144 10.79 3.08 6.22
CA LEU A 144 11.82 4.10 6.32
C LEU A 144 12.52 3.95 7.67
N GLY A 145 13.61 3.19 7.69
CA GLY A 145 14.18 2.68 8.94
C GLY A 145 13.20 1.72 9.61
N ASP A 146 12.89 1.94 10.88
CA ASP A 146 11.94 1.12 11.65
C ASP A 146 10.51 1.69 11.63
N LYS A 147 10.23 2.67 10.76
CA LYS A 147 8.96 3.38 10.69
C LYS A 147 8.18 3.04 9.42
N PRO A 148 6.85 2.82 9.54
CA PRO A 148 5.99 2.59 8.39
C PRO A 148 5.96 3.83 7.50
N PHE A 149 5.95 3.57 6.20
CA PHE A 149 5.90 4.61 5.18
C PHE A 149 5.06 4.12 4.03
N GLN A 150 4.12 4.92 3.54
CA GLN A 150 3.23 4.49 2.45
C GLN A 150 3.34 5.42 1.26
N TYR A 151 3.53 4.86 0.07
CA TYR A 151 3.34 5.59 -1.19
C TYR A 151 1.92 5.36 -1.71
N ILE A 152 1.23 6.45 -2.01
CA ILE A 152 -0.15 6.41 -2.50
C ILE A 152 -0.19 6.85 -3.95
N TRP A 153 -0.86 6.05 -4.77
CA TRP A 153 -0.92 6.21 -6.21
C TRP A 153 -2.36 6.24 -6.67
N GLN A 154 -2.69 7.25 -7.46
CA GLN A 154 -4.02 7.43 -8.01
C GLN A 154 -4.14 6.73 -9.36
N ARG A 155 -5.25 6.05 -9.61
CA ARG A 155 -5.58 5.48 -10.92
C ARG A 155 -5.64 6.59 -11.97
N MET A 156 -4.96 6.40 -13.09
CA MET A 156 -5.08 7.28 -14.25
C MET A 156 -6.19 6.79 -15.19
N PRO A 157 -6.87 7.70 -15.93
CA PRO A 157 -7.83 7.33 -16.96
C PRO A 157 -7.19 6.44 -18.03
N GLU A 158 -7.98 5.54 -18.61
CA GLU A 158 -7.62 4.84 -19.85
C GLU A 158 -7.70 5.85 -21.02
N GLU A 159 -6.73 5.80 -21.92
CA GLU A 159 -6.66 6.67 -23.12
C GLU A 159 -7.62 6.21 -24.23
#